data_AF-A0A965VZY0-F1
#
_entry.id   AF-A0A965VZY0-F1
#
_cell.length_a   1.000
_cell.length_b   1.000
_cell.length_c   1.000
_cell.angle_alpha   90.00
_cell.angle_beta   90.00
_cell.angle_gamma   90.00
#
_symmetry.space_group_name_H-M   'P 1'
#
loop_
_entity.id
_entity.type
_entity.pdbx_description
1 polymer ?
#
loop_
_entity_poly.entity_id
_entity_poly.type
_entity_poly.pdbx_seq_one_letter_code
_entity_poly.pdbx_strand_id
1 'polypeptide(L)' 'KIQTGDIIRLDATAGTLTCLSPEMETRPARTKNVRTQGFGRELFNNLRHQVTSSEEGASFIL' A
#
# COMPACT_ATOMS: atom_id res chain seq x y z
N LYS A 1 0.15 -3.60 8.17
CA LYS A 1 0.38 -3.88 9.61
C LYS A 1 -0.70 -3.27 10.51
N ILE A 2 -1.37 -2.20 10.05
CA ILE A 2 -2.56 -1.62 10.71
C ILE A 2 -3.65 -2.67 10.92
N GLN A 3 -4.33 -2.57 12.06
CA GLN A 3 -5.41 -3.44 12.49
C GLN A 3 -6.63 -2.61 12.93
N THR A 4 -7.79 -3.26 12.96
CA THR A 4 -9.02 -2.64 13.46
C THR A 4 -8.82 -2.20 14.91
N GLY A 5 -9.12 -0.95 15.22
CA GLY A 5 -8.92 -0.34 16.55
C GLY A 5 -7.67 0.52 16.68
N ASP A 6 -6.73 0.47 15.72
CA ASP A 6 -5.60 1.39 15.71
C ASP A 6 -6.07 2.84 15.53
N ILE A 7 -5.45 3.75 16.28
CA ILE A 7 -5.71 5.19 16.15
C ILE A 7 -4.75 5.77 15.12
N ILE A 8 -5.31 6.34 14.05
CA ILE A 8 -4.56 7.03 13.01
C ILE A 8 -4.84 8.53 13.14
N ARG A 9 -3.79 9.34 13.23
CA ARG A 9 -3.85 10.79 13.23
C ARG A 9 -3.50 11.32 11.84
N LEU A 10 -4.43 12.07 11.26
CA LEU A 10 -4.21 12.90 10.09
C LEU A 10 -4.24 14.37 10.54
N ASP A 11 -3.12 15.07 10.35
CA ASP A 11 -3.03 16.52 10.55
C ASP A 11 -2.75 17.15 9.19
N ALA A 12 -3.78 17.72 8.57
CA ALA A 12 -3.66 18.37 7.27
C ALA A 12 -2.91 19.70 7.33
N THR A 13 -2.92 20.37 8.48
CA THR A 13 -2.24 21.67 8.67
C THR A 13 -0.73 21.46 8.79
N ALA A 14 -0.32 20.45 9.55
CA ALA A 14 1.09 20.05 9.67
C ALA A 14 1.56 19.14 8.51
N GLY A 15 0.64 18.61 7.71
CA GLY A 15 0.94 17.69 6.60
C GLY A 15 1.41 16.30 7.06
N THR A 16 0.93 15.81 8.21
CA THR A 16 1.38 14.54 8.79
C THR A 16 0.28 13.47 8.82
N LEU A 17 0.68 12.22 8.63
CA LEU A 17 -0.18 11.04 8.76
C LEU A 17 0.56 9.98 9.57
N THR A 18 0.09 9.68 10.78
CA THR A 18 0.79 8.80 11.72
C THR A 18 -0.15 7.80 12.38
N CYS A 19 0.29 6.55 12.52
CA CYS A 19 -0.37 5.55 13.36
C CYS A 19 0.16 5.66 14.79
N LEU A 20 -0.72 5.75 15.79
CA LEU A 20 -0.34 5.95 17.19
C LEU A 20 -0.12 4.64 17.96
N SER A 21 -0.30 3.48 17.32
CA SER A 21 -0.11 2.18 17.95
C SER A 21 1.39 1.79 17.94
N PRO A 22 2.09 1.81 19.09
CA PRO A 22 3.54 1.58 19.14
C PRO A 22 3.94 0.15 18.72
N GLU A 23 3.06 -0.82 18.93
CA GLU A 23 3.29 -2.21 18.51
C GLU A 23 3.10 -2.42 17.00
N MET A 24 2.72 -1.39 16.21
CA MET A 24 2.49 -1.55 14.77
C MET A 24 3.73 -2.10 14.05
N GLU A 25 4.93 -1.64 14.44
CA GLU A 25 6.18 -2.01 13.76
C GLU A 25 6.54 -3.49 13.92
N THR A 26 6.24 -4.06 15.09
CA THR A 26 6.56 -5.45 15.42
C THR A 26 5.53 -6.44 14.89
N ARG A 27 4.35 -5.98 14.47
CA ARG A 27 3.31 -6.84 13.91
C ARG A 27 3.72 -7.41 12.54
N PRO A 28 3.38 -8.68 12.24
CA PRO A 28 3.59 -9.24 10.91
C PRO A 28 2.75 -8.50 9.86
N ALA A 29 3.28 -8.41 8.64
CA ALA A 29 2.53 -7.89 7.51
C ALA A 29 1.34 -8.82 7.19
N ARG A 30 0.17 -8.23 6.89
CA ARG A 30 -0.99 -9.00 6.45
C ARG A 30 -0.86 -9.29 4.96
N THR A 31 -1.01 -10.55 4.58
CA THR A 31 -1.09 -10.94 3.16
C THR A 31 -2.52 -10.78 2.67
N LYS A 32 -2.69 -9.98 1.61
CA LYS A 32 -3.98 -9.88 0.91
C LYS A 32 -4.00 -10.92 -0.20
N ASN A 33 -5.03 -11.75 -0.24
CA ASN A 33 -5.26 -12.61 -1.40
C ASN A 33 -5.84 -11.76 -2.53
N VAL A 34 -5.11 -11.63 -3.64
CA VAL A 34 -5.51 -10.82 -4.80
C VAL A 34 -5.70 -11.75 -5.99
N ARG A 35 -6.88 -11.69 -6.61
CA ARG A 35 -7.14 -12.38 -7.87
C ARG A 35 -6.47 -11.62 -9.01
N THR A 36 -5.44 -12.21 -9.60
CA THR A 36 -4.63 -11.62 -10.68
C THR A 36 -5.09 -12.03 -12.07
N GLN A 37 -6.01 -13.00 -12.16
CA GLN A 37 -6.51 -13.55 -13.43
C GLN A 37 -7.98 -13.20 -13.67
N GLY A 38 -8.33 -13.09 -14.95
CA GLY A 38 -9.68 -12.85 -15.44
C GLY A 38 -9.86 -11.45 -15.99
N PHE A 39 -10.75 -11.31 -16.98
CA PHE A 39 -10.99 -10.05 -17.70
C PHE A 39 -9.72 -9.45 -18.33
N GLY A 40 -8.75 -10.29 -18.73
CA GLY A 40 -7.49 -9.84 -19.34
C GLY A 40 -6.49 -9.22 -18.36
N ARG A 41 -6.72 -9.30 -17.04
CA ARG A 41 -5.81 -8.73 -16.02
C ARG A 41 -4.45 -9.42 -16.01
N GLU A 42 -4.41 -10.68 -16.42
CA GLU A 42 -3.20 -11.49 -16.56
C GLU A 42 -2.19 -10.86 -17.54
N LEU A 43 -2.66 -10.12 -18.56
CA LEU A 43 -1.80 -9.43 -19.52
C LEU A 43 -0.94 -8.34 -18.86
N PHE A 44 -1.35 -7.85 -17.69
CA PHE A 44 -0.69 -6.77 -16.96
C PHE A 44 0.15 -7.26 -15.78
N ASN A 45 0.28 -8.59 -15.58
CA ASN A 45 1.01 -9.14 -14.44
C ASN A 45 2.44 -8.60 -14.36
N ASN A 46 3.20 -8.59 -15.47
CA ASN A 46 4.58 -8.12 -15.47
C ASN A 46 4.68 -6.61 -15.22
N LEU A 47 3.75 -5.82 -15.77
CA LEU A 47 3.71 -4.36 -15.61
C LEU A 47 3.42 -3.97 -14.15
N ARG A 48 2.49 -4.68 -13.50
CA ARG A 48 2.11 -4.42 -12.10
C ARG A 48 3.26 -4.66 -11.11
N HIS A 49 4.20 -5.53 -11.43
CA HIS A 49 5.39 -5.77 -10.61
C HIS A 49 6.51 -4.76 -10.85
N GLN A 50 6.47 -4.00 -11.96
CA GLN A 50 7.51 -3.03 -12.34
C GLN A 50 7.11 -1.58 -12.11
N VAL A 51 5.87 -1.32 -11.71
CA VAL A 51 5.37 0.03 -11.48
C VAL A 51 6.13 0.72 -10.33
N THR A 52 6.55 1.97 -10.56
CA THR A 52 7.22 2.81 -9.56
C THR A 52 6.26 3.28 -8.47
N SER A 53 6.80 3.96 -7.45
CA SER A 53 5.99 4.54 -6.40
C SER A 53 5.02 5.60 -6.95
N SER A 54 3.93 5.89 -6.23
CA SER A 54 3.02 6.97 -6.61
C SER A 54 3.68 8.36 -6.55
N GLU A 55 4.73 8.51 -5.74
CA GLU A 55 5.53 9.73 -5.66
C GLU A 55 6.32 9.98 -6.97
N GLU A 56 6.70 8.89 -7.65
CA GLU A 56 7.36 8.90 -8.96
C GLU A 56 6.35 8.77 -10.12
N GLY A 57 5.05 8.95 -9.86
CA GLY A 57 4.00 8.94 -10.88
C GLY A 57 3.48 7.55 -11.29
N ALA A 58 3.83 6.48 -10.57
CA ALA A 58 3.39 5.11 -10.86
C ALA A 58 3.65 4.70 -12.33
N SER A 59 4.84 5.02 -12.84
CA SER A 59 5.27 4.67 -14.18
C SER A 59 5.80 3.24 -14.23
N PHE A 60 5.70 2.58 -15.38
CA PHE A 60 6.42 1.34 -15.68
C PHE A 60 7.47 1.56 -16.79
N ILE A 61 7.60 2.79 -17.27
CA ILE A 61 8.55 3.25 -18.28
C ILE A 61 9.59 4.08 -17.53
N LEU A 62 10.86 3.68 -17.65
CA LEU A 62 12.02 4.40 -17.12
C LEU A 62 12.43 5.54 -18.05
#